data_AF-A0A954GRD2-F1
#
_entry.id   AF-A0A954GRD2-F1
#
_cell.length_a   1.000
_cell.length_b   1.000
_cell.length_c   1.000
_cell.angle_alpha   90.00
_cell.angle_beta   90.00
_cell.angle_gamma   90.00
#
_symmetry.space_group_name_H-M   'P 1'
#
loop_
_entity.id
_entity.type
_entity.pdbx_description
1 polymer ?
#
loop_
_entity_poly.entity_id
_entity_poly.type
_entity_poly.pdbx_seq_one_letter_code
_entity_poly.pdbx_strand_id
1 'polypeptide(L)'
;AGFRMAGQADIYKDLVPQFCRQLGVGFQILNDLKDWQGDGDNKLVAGQDALTLRPTLLLALALQAGGAEAQKELQEIFDSREPDQMRLRRIRRLFIETGVFEKAEALVEKSRERAESLVDAVESESVRQLLYFLVDTVLAPESEEPEIKHDDGLAMSLPVVVV
;
A
#
# COMPACT_ATOMS: atom_id res chain seq x y z
N ALA A 1 22.53 -8.34 -1.71
CA ALA A 1 23.30 -9.16 -2.68
C ALA A 1 24.14 -8.28 -3.60
N GLY A 2 23.56 -7.28 -4.27
CA GLY A 2 24.29 -6.37 -5.19
C GLY A 2 25.59 -5.78 -4.60
N PHE A 3 25.54 -5.19 -3.40
CA PHE A 3 26.75 -4.66 -2.74
C PHE A 3 27.86 -5.70 -2.50
N ARG A 4 27.50 -6.97 -2.22
CA ARG A 4 28.50 -8.06 -2.07
C ARG A 4 29.15 -8.39 -3.41
N MET A 5 28.37 -8.42 -4.48
CA MET A 5 28.90 -8.66 -5.83
C MET A 5 29.81 -7.52 -6.29
N ALA A 6 29.54 -6.29 -5.86
CA ALA A 6 30.39 -5.13 -6.10
C ALA A 6 31.63 -5.06 -5.19
N GLY A 7 31.79 -5.98 -4.24
CA GLY A 7 32.92 -6.01 -3.30
C GLY A 7 32.89 -4.96 -2.18
N GLN A 8 31.76 -4.27 -1.97
CA GLN A 8 31.62 -3.14 -1.05
C GLN A 8 30.59 -3.41 0.08
N ALA A 9 30.37 -4.67 0.45
CA ALA A 9 29.29 -5.00 1.38
C ALA A 9 29.55 -4.56 2.82
N ASP A 10 30.79 -4.62 3.29
CA ASP A 10 31.12 -4.39 4.70
C ASP A 10 30.88 -2.95 5.13
N ILE A 11 31.09 -1.98 4.23
CA ILE A 11 30.85 -0.56 4.50
C ILE A 11 29.34 -0.24 4.64
N TYR A 12 28.46 -1.07 4.10
CA TYR A 12 27.01 -0.88 4.14
C TYR A 12 26.28 -1.92 5.00
N LYS A 13 27.02 -2.74 5.77
CA LYS A 13 26.46 -3.89 6.50
C LYS A 13 25.35 -3.52 7.48
N ASP A 14 25.45 -2.34 8.11
CA ASP A 14 24.48 -1.85 9.10
C ASP A 14 23.42 -0.96 8.47
N LEU A 15 23.77 -0.24 7.41
CA LEU A 15 22.86 0.62 6.64
C LEU A 15 21.79 -0.21 5.93
N VAL A 16 22.19 -1.24 5.18
CA VAL A 16 21.28 -1.99 4.29
C VAL A 16 20.11 -2.62 5.05
N PRO A 17 20.30 -3.33 6.18
CA PRO A 17 19.18 -3.89 6.93
C PRO A 17 18.22 -2.82 7.46
N GLN A 18 18.74 -1.69 7.93
CA GLN A 18 17.92 -0.62 8.47
C GLN A 18 17.11 0.07 7.38
N PHE A 19 17.74 0.37 6.24
CA PHE A 19 17.09 0.95 5.07
C PHE A 19 16.00 0.01 4.53
N CYS A 20 16.34 -1.26 4.27
CA CYS A 20 15.39 -2.24 3.77
C CYS A 20 14.23 -2.49 4.74
N ARG A 21 14.46 -2.37 6.05
CA ARG A 21 13.38 -2.46 7.05
C ARG A 21 12.39 -1.31 6.91
N GLN A 22 12.85 -0.06 6.80
CA GLN A 22 11.93 1.07 6.61
C GLN A 22 11.17 0.96 5.29
N LEU A 23 11.88 0.60 4.21
CA LEU A 23 11.29 0.41 2.90
C LEU A 23 10.21 -0.68 2.90
N GLY A 24 10.51 -1.85 3.49
CA GLY A 24 9.58 -2.97 3.59
C GLY A 24 8.37 -2.68 4.46
N VAL A 25 8.55 -1.92 5.56
CA VAL A 25 7.43 -1.46 6.40
C VAL A 25 6.51 -0.55 5.60
N GLY A 26 7.04 0.50 4.96
CA GLY A 26 6.23 1.41 4.14
C GLY A 26 5.49 0.68 3.03
N PHE A 27 6.18 -0.24 2.33
CA PHE A 27 5.59 -1.04 1.25
C PHE A 27 4.43 -1.92 1.73
N GLN A 28 4.58 -2.59 2.88
CA GLN A 28 3.51 -3.43 3.40
C GLN A 28 2.27 -2.61 3.79
N ILE A 29 2.47 -1.42 4.36
CA ILE A 29 1.35 -0.53 4.70
C ILE A 29 0.65 -0.04 3.43
N LEU A 30 1.40 0.31 2.39
CA LEU A 30 0.81 0.65 1.09
C LEU A 30 -0.01 -0.52 0.52
N ASN A 31 0.47 -1.76 0.62
CA ASN A 31 -0.33 -2.93 0.19
C ASN A 31 -1.60 -3.10 1.01
N ASP A 32 -1.52 -2.94 2.34
CA ASP A 32 -2.69 -2.99 3.22
C ASP A 32 -3.70 -1.89 2.85
N LEU A 33 -3.25 -0.68 2.49
CA LEU A 33 -4.10 0.43 2.02
C LEU A 33 -4.73 0.14 0.65
N LYS A 34 -3.96 -0.41 -0.30
CA LYS A 34 -4.41 -0.74 -1.65
C LYS A 34 -5.58 -1.74 -1.65
N ASP A 35 -5.58 -2.69 -0.71
CA ASP A 35 -6.68 -3.64 -0.54
C ASP A 35 -8.04 -2.94 -0.33
N TRP A 36 -8.07 -1.67 0.09
CA TRP A 36 -9.29 -0.89 0.33
C TRP A 36 -9.64 0.17 -0.71
N GLN A 37 -8.73 0.49 -1.64
CA GLN A 37 -8.91 1.59 -2.61
C GLN A 37 -9.71 1.19 -3.88
N GLY A 38 -9.77 -0.10 -4.24
CA GLY A 38 -10.30 -0.58 -5.52
C GLY A 38 -11.82 -0.56 -5.75
N ASP A 39 -12.56 0.45 -5.26
CA ASP A 39 -14.03 0.39 -5.18
C ASP A 39 -14.74 1.70 -5.60
N GLY A 40 -14.16 2.45 -6.56
CA GLY A 40 -14.84 3.58 -7.21
C GLY A 40 -15.92 3.13 -8.19
N ASP A 41 -15.60 2.12 -9.02
CA ASP A 41 -16.54 1.57 -10.00
C ASP A 41 -16.20 0.10 -10.31
N ASN A 42 -17.07 -0.81 -9.88
CA ASN A 42 -17.29 -2.14 -10.45
C ASN A 42 -16.25 -3.28 -10.19
N LYS A 43 -16.69 -4.24 -9.35
CA LYS A 43 -16.41 -5.70 -9.40
C LYS A 43 -14.96 -6.19 -9.32
N LEU A 44 -14.21 -5.81 -8.28
CA LEU A 44 -13.22 -6.70 -7.67
C LEU A 44 -13.27 -6.53 -6.16
N VAL A 45 -13.28 -7.64 -5.42
CA VAL A 45 -13.57 -7.68 -3.98
C VAL A 45 -12.43 -7.00 -3.21
N ALA A 46 -12.62 -5.75 -2.78
CA ALA A 46 -11.75 -5.03 -1.87
C ALA A 46 -11.93 -5.52 -0.41
N GLY A 47 -10.90 -5.40 0.43
CA GLY A 47 -10.94 -5.71 1.86
C GLY A 47 -10.91 -7.20 2.20
N GLN A 48 -10.40 -8.05 1.29
CA GLN A 48 -10.33 -9.50 1.51
C GLN A 48 -9.52 -9.85 2.75
N ASP A 49 -8.49 -9.05 3.07
CA ASP A 49 -7.65 -9.31 4.23
C ASP A 49 -8.43 -9.13 5.54
N ALA A 50 -9.34 -8.16 5.61
CA ALA A 50 -10.19 -8.01 6.79
C ALA A 50 -11.30 -9.06 6.89
N LEU A 51 -11.86 -9.53 5.76
CA LEU A 51 -12.83 -10.63 5.77
C LEU A 51 -12.21 -11.98 6.15
N THR A 52 -10.95 -12.19 5.81
CA THR A 52 -10.21 -13.41 6.13
C THR A 52 -9.55 -13.38 7.50
N LEU A 53 -9.82 -12.35 8.33
CA LEU A 53 -9.16 -12.12 9.61
C LEU A 53 -7.64 -12.07 9.50
N ARG A 54 -7.10 -11.72 8.33
CA ARG A 54 -5.67 -11.51 8.21
C ARG A 54 -5.33 -10.33 9.12
N PRO A 55 -4.40 -10.50 10.07
CA PRO A 55 -3.97 -9.38 10.90
C PRO A 55 -3.30 -8.34 9.99
N THR A 56 -3.98 -7.23 9.71
CA THR A 56 -3.43 -6.08 8.97
C THR A 56 -3.13 -4.94 9.93
N LEU A 57 -2.28 -4.01 9.50
CA LEU A 57 -2.02 -2.81 10.30
C LEU A 57 -3.31 -2.02 10.54
N LEU A 58 -4.20 -1.97 9.55
CA LEU A 58 -5.44 -1.19 9.63
C LEU A 58 -6.36 -1.69 10.75
N LEU A 59 -6.49 -3.02 10.90
CA LEU A 59 -7.27 -3.59 12.00
C LEU A 59 -6.67 -3.24 13.37
N ALA A 60 -5.34 -3.29 13.49
CA ALA A 60 -4.65 -2.92 14.73
C ALA A 60 -4.84 -1.43 15.08
N LEU A 61 -4.78 -0.55 14.09
CA LEU A 61 -5.03 0.88 14.26
C LEU A 61 -6.48 1.17 14.65
N ALA A 62 -7.45 0.46 14.06
CA ALA A 62 -8.86 0.59 14.41
C ALA A 62 -9.12 0.21 15.87
N LEU A 63 -8.58 -0.93 16.31
CA LEU A 63 -8.67 -1.40 17.70
C LEU A 63 -7.97 -0.44 18.67
N GLN A 64 -6.80 0.08 18.30
CA GLN A 64 -6.09 1.05 19.13
C GLN A 64 -6.88 2.36 19.28
N ALA A 65 -7.54 2.82 18.23
CA ALA A 65 -8.23 4.10 18.20
C ALA A 65 -9.64 4.06 18.81
N GLY A 66 -10.42 3.01 18.51
CA GLY A 66 -11.80 2.87 18.98
C GLY A 66 -11.95 2.01 20.24
N GLY A 67 -10.86 1.42 20.74
CA GLY A 67 -10.84 0.70 22.01
C GLY A 67 -11.90 -0.41 22.12
N ALA A 68 -12.58 -0.47 23.26
CA ALA A 68 -13.56 -1.51 23.55
C ALA A 68 -14.79 -1.47 22.62
N GLU A 69 -15.16 -0.30 22.10
CA GLU A 69 -16.31 -0.14 21.22
C GLU A 69 -16.02 -0.68 19.82
N ALA A 70 -14.86 -0.32 19.25
CA ALA A 70 -14.38 -0.91 17.99
C ALA A 70 -14.18 -2.42 18.11
N GLN A 71 -13.64 -2.90 19.23
CA GLN A 71 -13.48 -4.34 19.47
C GLN A 71 -14.83 -5.06 19.47
N LYS A 72 -15.84 -4.49 20.13
CA LYS A 72 -17.19 -5.07 20.16
C LYS A 72 -17.82 -5.07 18.78
N GLU A 73 -17.73 -3.98 18.04
CA GLU A 73 -18.29 -3.90 16.69
C GLU A 73 -17.61 -4.87 15.73
N LEU A 74 -16.28 -4.98 15.76
CA LEU A 74 -15.55 -5.97 14.96
C LEU A 74 -15.98 -7.39 15.30
N GLN A 75 -16.12 -7.72 16.59
CA GLN A 75 -16.61 -9.03 17.02
C GLN A 75 -18.03 -9.29 16.48
N GLU A 76 -18.93 -8.31 16.59
CA GLU A 76 -20.29 -8.41 16.05
C GLU A 76 -20.31 -8.58 14.51
N ILE A 77 -19.40 -7.93 13.78
CA ILE A 77 -19.25 -8.11 12.34
C ILE A 77 -18.77 -9.53 12.01
N PHE A 78 -17.78 -10.03 12.74
CA PHE A 78 -17.20 -11.34 12.48
C PHE A 78 -18.13 -12.50 12.83
N ASP A 79 -18.92 -12.36 13.89
CA ASP A 79 -19.93 -13.34 14.30
C ASP A 79 -21.22 -13.27 13.47
N SER A 80 -21.39 -12.23 12.65
CA SER A 80 -22.58 -12.05 11.84
C SER A 80 -22.63 -13.06 10.69
N ARG A 81 -23.86 -13.47 10.34
CA ARG A 81 -24.13 -14.27 9.12
C ARG A 81 -24.45 -13.40 7.92
N GLU A 82 -24.10 -12.11 7.98
CA GLU A 82 -24.36 -11.17 6.90
C GLU A 82 -23.46 -11.49 5.69
N PRO A 83 -23.90 -11.15 4.47
CA PRO A 83 -23.06 -11.26 3.29
C PRO A 83 -21.76 -10.47 3.46
N ASP A 84 -20.67 -10.99 2.89
CA ASP A 84 -19.32 -10.41 2.93
C ASP A 84 -19.30 -8.91 2.58
N GLN A 85 -20.07 -8.50 1.58
CA GLN A 85 -20.19 -7.09 1.17
C GLN A 85 -20.75 -6.19 2.29
N MET A 86 -21.70 -6.68 3.08
CA MET A 86 -22.25 -5.93 4.21
C MET A 86 -21.24 -5.84 5.35
N ARG A 87 -20.55 -6.94 5.65
CA ARG A 87 -19.47 -6.98 6.65
C ARG A 87 -18.34 -6.02 6.28
N LEU A 88 -17.90 -6.03 5.03
CA LEU A 88 -16.91 -5.10 4.47
C LEU A 88 -17.33 -3.64 4.63
N ARG A 89 -18.58 -3.30 4.30
CA ARG A 89 -19.10 -1.93 4.45
C ARG A 89 -19.06 -1.46 5.91
N ARG A 90 -19.37 -2.34 6.86
CA ARG A 90 -19.28 -2.04 8.29
C ARG A 90 -17.84 -1.83 8.74
N ILE A 91 -16.91 -2.72 8.34
CA ILE A 91 -15.48 -2.56 8.64
C ILE A 91 -14.93 -1.27 8.03
N ARG A 92 -15.27 -0.96 6.78
CA ARG A 92 -14.85 0.28 6.12
C ARG A 92 -15.35 1.51 6.87
N ARG A 93 -16.61 1.51 7.32
CA ARG A 93 -17.16 2.58 8.15
C ARG A 93 -16.37 2.75 9.44
N LEU A 94 -16.12 1.65 10.16
CA LEU A 94 -15.33 1.67 11.38
C LEU A 94 -13.92 2.25 11.13
N PHE A 95 -13.27 1.88 10.02
CA PHE A 95 -11.94 2.39 9.66
C PHE A 95 -11.95 3.90 9.37
N ILE A 96 -12.99 4.40 8.70
CA ILE A 96 -13.20 5.84 8.47
C ILE A 96 -13.42 6.55 9.81
N GLU A 97 -14.31 6.05 10.66
CA GLU A 97 -14.64 6.67 11.96
C GLU A 97 -13.44 6.70 12.91
N THR A 98 -12.56 5.71 12.82
CA THR A 98 -11.34 5.61 13.63
C THR A 98 -10.13 6.33 13.01
N GLY A 99 -10.27 6.90 11.81
CA GLY A 99 -9.20 7.63 11.10
C GLY A 99 -7.99 6.76 10.78
N VAL A 100 -8.24 5.50 10.40
CA VAL A 100 -7.18 4.49 10.25
C VAL A 100 -6.38 4.69 8.97
N PHE A 101 -7.02 5.14 7.89
CA PHE A 101 -6.38 5.38 6.60
C PHE A 101 -5.33 6.48 6.72
N GLU A 102 -5.69 7.61 7.32
CA GLU A 102 -4.79 8.75 7.52
C GLU A 102 -3.63 8.39 8.44
N LYS A 103 -3.87 7.57 9.48
CA LYS A 103 -2.82 7.07 10.37
C LYS A 103 -1.85 6.15 9.65
N ALA A 104 -2.36 5.28 8.78
CA ALA A 104 -1.53 4.38 7.99
C ALA A 104 -0.69 5.15 6.97
N GLU A 105 -1.27 6.11 6.26
CA GLU A 105 -0.55 7.01 5.35
C GLU A 105 0.57 7.78 6.08
N ALA A 106 0.29 8.32 7.26
CA ALA A 106 1.30 8.98 8.08
C ALA A 106 2.45 8.03 8.50
N LEU A 107 2.17 6.74 8.69
CA LEU A 107 3.19 5.73 8.97
C LEU A 107 4.04 5.38 7.74
N VAL A 108 3.46 5.42 6.53
CA VAL A 108 4.21 5.31 5.28
C VAL A 108 5.19 6.46 5.16
N GLU A 109 4.73 7.70 5.32
CA GLU A 109 5.60 8.88 5.22
C GLU A 109 6.69 8.88 6.27
N LYS A 110 6.38 8.50 7.51
CA LYS A 110 7.40 8.32 8.55
C LYS A 110 8.44 7.24 8.19
N SER A 111 8.03 6.19 7.47
CA SER A 111 8.94 5.15 7.01
C SER A 111 9.81 5.66 5.86
N ARG A 112 9.25 6.46 4.96
CA ARG A 112 9.98 7.18 3.90
C ARG A 112 11.04 8.10 4.49
N GLU A 113 10.65 9.03 5.35
CA GLU A 113 11.57 9.99 5.99
C GLU A 113 12.75 9.30 6.68
N ARG A 114 12.49 8.17 7.37
CA ARG A 114 13.54 7.38 8.02
C ARG A 114 14.44 6.67 7.02
N ALA A 115 13.90 6.17 5.91
CA ALA A 115 14.68 5.58 4.85
C ALA A 115 15.59 6.64 4.22
N GLU A 116 15.04 7.80 3.87
CA GLU A 116 15.78 8.93 3.29
C GLU A 116 16.87 9.46 4.23
N SER A 117 16.58 9.60 5.53
CA SER A 117 17.58 10.01 6.53
C SER A 117 18.78 9.05 6.60
N LEU A 118 18.56 7.75 6.37
CA LEU A 118 19.64 6.76 6.29
C LEU A 118 20.44 6.91 5.00
N VAL A 119 19.77 7.27 3.91
CA VAL A 119 20.39 7.51 2.60
C VAL A 119 21.22 8.79 2.60
N ASP A 120 20.77 9.85 3.28
CA ASP A 120 21.51 11.11 3.44
C ASP A 120 22.90 10.91 4.07
N ALA A 121 23.03 9.95 4.98
CA ALA A 121 24.30 9.63 5.64
C ALA A 121 25.29 8.83 4.76
N VAL A 122 24.90 8.45 3.54
CA VAL A 122 25.75 7.67 2.62
C VAL A 122 26.75 8.59 1.92
N GLU A 123 28.04 8.29 2.01
CA GLU A 123 29.10 9.08 1.36
C GLU A 123 29.11 8.95 -0.17
N SER A 124 28.86 7.73 -0.68
CA SER A 124 28.90 7.45 -2.12
C SER A 124 27.67 8.01 -2.83
N GLU A 125 27.89 8.98 -3.71
CA GLU A 125 26.85 9.63 -4.51
C GLU A 125 26.00 8.63 -5.32
N SER A 126 26.66 7.71 -6.03
CA SER A 126 25.96 6.73 -6.87
C SER A 126 25.10 5.76 -6.05
N VAL A 127 25.55 5.40 -4.85
CA VAL A 127 24.76 4.58 -3.94
C VAL A 127 23.59 5.39 -3.38
N ARG A 128 23.82 6.66 -3.03
CA ARG A 128 22.75 7.54 -2.55
C ARG A 128 21.62 7.66 -3.59
N GLN A 129 21.97 7.93 -4.84
CA GLN A 129 21.02 8.02 -5.95
C GLN A 129 20.25 6.71 -6.16
N LEU A 130 20.94 5.57 -6.12
CA LEU A 130 20.30 4.26 -6.22
C LEU A 130 19.28 4.03 -5.10
N LEU A 131 19.61 4.38 -3.86
CA LEU A 131 18.73 4.16 -2.73
C LEU A 131 17.52 5.12 -2.73
N TYR A 132 17.70 6.38 -3.12
CA TYR A 132 16.57 7.29 -3.34
C TYR A 132 15.64 6.78 -4.42
N PHE A 133 16.19 6.33 -5.55
CA PHE A 133 15.38 5.73 -6.61
C PHE A 133 14.54 4.55 -6.11
N LEU A 134 15.10 3.71 -5.22
CA LEU A 134 14.34 2.63 -4.60
C LEU A 134 13.24 3.13 -3.67
N VAL A 135 13.47 4.20 -2.89
CA VAL A 135 12.44 4.83 -2.05
C VAL A 135 11.29 5.33 -2.93
N ASP A 136 11.61 6.10 -3.97
CA ASP A 136 10.60 6.69 -4.86
C ASP A 136 9.80 5.63 -5.61
N THR A 137 10.45 4.55 -6.04
CA THR A 137 9.78 3.48 -6.80
C THR A 137 8.92 2.59 -5.90
N VAL A 138 9.45 2.18 -4.75
CA VAL A 138 8.76 1.19 -3.88
C VAL A 138 7.68 1.85 -3.03
N LEU A 139 7.89 3.10 -2.64
CA LEU A 139 6.93 3.88 -1.85
C LEU A 139 6.18 4.90 -2.71
N ALA A 140 6.12 4.73 -4.04
CA ALA A 140 5.33 5.59 -4.89
C ALA A 140 3.86 5.57 -4.44
N PRO A 141 3.19 6.73 -4.33
CA PRO A 141 1.74 6.74 -4.30
C PRO A 141 1.24 6.18 -5.64
N GLU A 142 0.26 5.27 -5.60
CA GLU A 142 -0.43 4.89 -6.84
C GLU A 142 -1.12 6.13 -7.40
N SER A 143 -0.76 6.49 -8.63
CA SER A 143 -1.53 7.47 -9.39
C SER A 143 -2.87 6.82 -9.71
N GLU A 144 -3.98 7.58 -9.68
CA GLU A 144 -5.14 7.18 -10.49
C GLU A 144 -4.60 6.87 -11.89
N GLU A 145 -4.83 5.65 -12.39
CA GLU A 145 -4.47 5.32 -13.77
C GLU A 145 -4.95 6.49 -14.64
N PRO A 146 -4.11 7.04 -15.53
CA PRO A 146 -4.56 8.12 -16.39
C PRO A 146 -5.81 7.60 -17.09
N GLU A 147 -6.94 8.29 -16.88
CA GLU A 147 -8.19 8.03 -17.58
C GLU A 147 -7.84 7.80 -19.05
N ILE A 148 -7.87 6.55 -19.51
CA ILE A 148 -7.70 6.26 -20.92
C ILE A 148 -8.97 6.81 -21.52
N LYS A 149 -8.91 8.07 -21.98
CA LYS A 149 -9.97 8.64 -22.80
C LYS A 149 -10.10 7.71 -24.00
N HIS A 150 -11.13 6.88 -23.98
CA HIS A 150 -11.60 6.23 -25.18
C HIS A 150 -11.99 7.36 -26.12
N ASP A 151 -11.09 7.66 -27.06
CA ASP A 151 -11.44 8.46 -28.22
C ASP A 151 -12.41 7.61 -29.03
N ASP A 152 -13.72 7.79 -28.79
CA ASP A 152 -14.84 7.23 -29.55
C ASP A 152 -14.91 7.83 -30.98
N GLY A 153 -13.75 8.03 -31.58
CA GLY A 153 -13.52 9.01 -32.63
C GLY A 153 -12.81 8.47 -33.86
N LEU A 154 -12.66 7.16 -34.08
CA LEU A 154 -12.12 6.62 -35.34
C LEU A 154 -12.67 5.22 -35.65
N ALA A 155 -13.97 5.15 -35.93
CA ALA A 155 -14.53 4.05 -36.73
C ALA A 155 -14.06 4.19 -38.19
N MET A 156 -12.80 3.86 -38.47
CA MET A 156 -12.33 3.64 -39.83
C MET A 156 -12.72 2.22 -40.25
N SER A 157 -13.81 2.09 -41.00
CA SER A 157 -14.17 0.86 -41.68
C SER A 157 -13.09 0.51 -42.71
N LEU A 158 -12.36 -0.58 -42.47
CA LEU A 158 -11.49 -1.16 -43.48
C LEU A 158 -12.37 -1.92 -44.50
N PRO A 159 -12.21 -1.68 -45.82
CA PRO A 159 -12.95 -2.43 -46.82
C PRO A 159 -12.42 -3.86 -46.89
N VAL A 160 -13.30 -4.83 -46.66
CA VAL A 160 -13.01 -6.24 -46.91
C VAL A 160 -12.94 -6.45 -48.42
N VAL A 161 -11.74 -6.69 -48.94
CA VAL A 161 -11.55 -7.22 -50.29
C VAL A 161 -11.79 -8.72 -50.23
N VAL A 162 -12.92 -9.17 -50.76
CA VAL A 162 -13.20 -10.59 -50.97
C VAL A 162 -12.43 -11.02 -52.22
N VAL A 163 -11.52 -11.99 -52.06
CA VAL A 163 -10.87 -12.74 -53.15
C VAL A 163 -11.63 -14.03 -53.39
#